data_AF-A0A659S1R5-F1
#
_entry.id   AF-A0A659S1R5-F1
#
_cell.length_a   1.000
_cell.length_b   1.000
_cell.length_c   1.000
_cell.angle_alpha   90.00
_cell.angle_beta   90.00
_cell.angle_gamma   90.00
#
_symmetry.space_group_name_H-M   'P 1'
#
loop_
_entity.id
_entity.type
_entity.pdbx_description
1 polymer ?
#
loop_
_entity_poly.entity_id
_entity_poly.type
_entity_poly.pdbx_seq_one_letter_code
_entity_poly.pdbx_strand_id
1 'polypeptide(L)'
;AEETLRKSLTDAGLSVEIAPFSGECSQNEIDRLRAVAEKRQCGAVLGIGGGKTLDTAKALAHLRNVPVALAPTIPSPAAPGRARGGIASEA
;
A
#
# COMPACT_ATOMS: atom_id res chain seq x y z
N ALA A 1 -4.99 -5.89 -13.67
CA ALA A 1 -4.14 -5.05 -12.81
C ALA A 1 -3.62 -5.84 -11.61
N GLU A 2 -4.52 -6.40 -10.79
CA GLU A 2 -4.14 -7.28 -9.67
C GLU A 2 -3.25 -8.46 -10.09
N GLU A 3 -3.66 -9.19 -11.12
CA GLU A 3 -2.91 -10.35 -11.63
C GLU A 3 -1.51 -9.97 -12.15
N THR A 4 -1.39 -8.83 -12.83
CA THR A 4 -0.11 -8.29 -13.31
C THR A 4 0.82 -7.96 -12.16
N LEU A 5 0.31 -7.31 -11.10
CA LEU A 5 1.09 -6.98 -9.91
C LEU A 5 1.54 -8.24 -9.17
N ARG A 6 0.63 -9.19 -9.00
CA ARG A 6 0.93 -10.47 -8.36
C ARG A 6 2.03 -11.21 -9.11
N LYS A 7 1.91 -11.28 -10.44
CA LYS A 7 2.91 -11.91 -11.29
C LYS A 7 4.26 -11.20 -11.19
N SER A 8 4.32 -9.88 -11.38
CA SER A 8 5.59 -9.14 -11.31
C SER A 8 6.31 -9.28 -9.96
N LEU A 9 5.57 -9.30 -8.85
CA LEU A 9 6.14 -9.48 -7.52
C LEU A 9 6.58 -10.93 -7.26
N THR A 10 5.81 -11.90 -7.75
CA THR A 10 6.18 -13.32 -7.65
C THR A 10 7.40 -13.64 -8.51
N ASP A 11 7.48 -13.08 -9.72
CA ASP A 11 8.64 -13.18 -10.62
C ASP A 11 9.90 -12.55 -10.00
N ALA A 12 9.73 -11.53 -9.14
CA ALA A 12 10.79 -10.94 -8.33
C ALA A 12 11.13 -11.74 -7.05
N GLY A 13 10.48 -12.90 -6.83
CA GLY A 13 10.70 -13.76 -5.66
C GLY A 13 10.02 -13.27 -4.37
N LEU A 14 9.09 -12.32 -4.46
CA LEU A 14 8.38 -11.75 -3.32
C LEU A 14 7.04 -12.44 -3.11
N SER A 15 6.75 -12.80 -1.86
CA SER A 15 5.42 -13.26 -1.46
C SER A 15 4.50 -12.05 -1.26
N VAL A 16 3.40 -12.00 -2.01
CA VAL A 16 2.44 -10.89 -1.94
C VAL A 16 1.08 -11.36 -1.42
N GLU A 17 0.52 -10.61 -0.48
CA GLU A 17 -0.88 -10.70 -0.08
C GLU A 17 -1.60 -9.45 -0.57
N ILE A 18 -2.63 -9.64 -1.40
CA ILE A 18 -3.43 -8.54 -1.93
C ILE A 18 -4.70 -8.44 -1.10
N ALA A 19 -4.90 -7.28 -0.48
CA ALA A 19 -6.08 -6.99 0.32
C ALA A 19 -6.83 -5.79 -0.29
N PRO A 20 -8.03 -6.02 -0.87
CA PRO A 20 -8.86 -4.95 -1.39
C PRO A 20 -9.26 -3.97 -0.28
N PHE A 21 -9.18 -2.67 -0.58
CA PHE A 21 -9.61 -1.60 0.33
C PHE A 21 -11.12 -1.39 0.24
N SER A 22 -11.79 -1.33 1.39
CA SER A 22 -13.26 -1.25 1.47
C SER A 22 -13.85 0.14 1.16
N GLY A 23 -13.01 1.15 0.87
CA GLY A 23 -13.44 2.49 0.42
C GLY A 23 -13.45 3.57 1.50
N GLU A 24 -13.39 3.19 2.78
CA GLU A 24 -13.30 4.11 3.92
C GLU A 24 -12.03 3.94 4.74
N CYS A 25 -11.33 5.04 4.95
CA CYS A 25 -10.19 5.09 5.86
C CYS A 25 -10.73 5.19 7.29
N SER A 26 -11.00 4.03 7.89
CA SER A 26 -11.52 3.90 9.26
C SER A 26 -10.60 3.03 10.10
N GLN A 27 -10.66 3.18 11.42
CA GLN A 27 -9.88 2.36 12.34
C GLN A 27 -10.18 0.87 12.16
N ASN A 28 -11.46 0.51 11.95
CA ASN A 28 -11.87 -0.87 11.68
C ASN A 28 -11.23 -1.45 10.42
N GLU A 29 -11.14 -0.66 9.35
CA GLU A 29 -10.50 -1.09 8.11
C GLU A 29 -8.98 -1.25 8.28
N ILE A 30 -8.34 -0.33 9.00
CA ILE A 30 -6.92 -0.42 9.34
C ILE A 30 -6.65 -1.68 10.17
N ASP A 31 -7.47 -1.95 11.20
CA ASP A 31 -7.33 -3.15 12.04
C ASP A 31 -7.57 -4.45 11.27
N ARG A 32 -8.54 -4.47 10.34
CA ARG A 32 -8.77 -5.61 9.43
C ARG A 32 -7.54 -5.89 8.58
N LEU A 33 -6.98 -4.85 7.96
CA LEU A 33 -5.78 -4.97 7.12
C LEU A 33 -4.54 -5.33 7.96
N ARG A 34 -4.46 -4.84 9.20
CA ARG A 34 -3.42 -5.20 10.17
C ARG A 34 -3.42 -6.69 10.47
N ALA A 35 -4.59 -7.26 10.76
CA ALA A 35 -4.71 -8.69 11.03
C ALA A 35 -4.29 -9.56 9.83
N VAL A 36 -4.59 -9.11 8.60
CA VAL A 36 -4.14 -9.79 7.38
C VAL A 36 -2.61 -9.72 7.25
N ALA A 37 -2.03 -8.53 7.41
CA ALA A 37 -0.58 -8.33 7.34
C ALA A 37 0.17 -9.13 8.42
N GLU A 38 -0.40 -9.24 9.63
CA GLU A 38 0.10 -10.05 10.73
C GLU A 38 0.12 -11.54 10.41
N LYS A 39 -1.03 -12.06 9.97
CA LYS A 39 -1.20 -13.47 9.64
C LYS A 39 -0.27 -13.93 8.51
N ARG A 40 0.13 -13.01 7.64
CA ARG A 40 1.03 -13.25 6.51
C ARG A 40 2.46 -12.81 6.74
N GLN A 41 2.76 -12.25 7.92
CA GLN A 41 4.07 -11.73 8.30
C GLN A 41 4.64 -10.76 7.24
N CYS A 42 3.78 -9.89 6.71
CA CYS A 42 4.19 -8.91 5.70
C CYS A 42 5.25 -7.96 6.26
N GLY A 43 6.39 -7.86 5.57
CA GLY A 43 7.51 -6.98 5.95
C GLY A 43 7.47 -5.58 5.31
N ALA A 44 6.49 -5.29 4.47
CA ALA A 44 6.28 -4.00 3.83
C ALA A 44 4.80 -3.81 3.45
N VAL A 45 4.38 -2.57 3.27
CA VAL A 45 3.03 -2.22 2.80
C VAL A 45 3.11 -1.48 1.47
N LEU A 46 2.31 -1.90 0.49
CA LEU A 46 2.17 -1.21 -0.80
C LEU A 46 0.74 -0.70 -0.94
N GLY A 47 0.55 0.62 -0.89
CA GLY A 47 -0.73 1.27 -1.12
C GLY A 47 -0.89 1.69 -2.58
N ILE A 48 -1.91 1.19 -3.27
CA ILE A 48 -2.20 1.55 -4.67
C ILE A 48 -3.61 2.10 -4.75
N GLY A 49 -3.78 3.38 -5.12
CA GLY A 49 -5.11 3.97 -5.21
C GLY A 49 -5.16 5.48 -5.06
N GLY A 50 -6.33 5.99 -4.67
CA GLY A 50 -6.53 7.41 -4.33
C GLY A 50 -6.15 7.74 -2.88
N GLY A 51 -6.32 9.00 -2.47
CA GLY A 51 -5.86 9.52 -1.17
C GLY A 51 -6.21 8.64 0.04
N LYS A 52 -7.48 8.23 0.19
CA LYS A 52 -7.93 7.38 1.31
C LYS A 52 -7.18 6.04 1.40
N THR A 53 -6.90 5.42 0.26
CA THR A 53 -6.14 4.16 0.20
C THR A 53 -4.70 4.38 0.63
N LEU A 54 -4.09 5.48 0.18
CA LEU A 54 -2.71 5.83 0.55
C LEU A 54 -2.60 6.17 2.04
N ASP A 55 -3.55 6.94 2.59
CA ASP A 55 -3.59 7.27 4.02
C ASP A 55 -3.75 6.02 4.89
N THR A 56 -4.62 5.09 4.46
CA THR A 56 -4.80 3.79 5.13
C THR A 56 -3.50 2.98 5.09
N ALA A 57 -2.80 2.95 3.95
CA ALA A 57 -1.54 2.24 3.80
C ALA A 57 -0.42 2.84 4.69
N LYS A 58 -0.31 4.17 4.75
CA LYS A 58 0.63 4.87 5.65
C LYS A 58 0.34 4.55 7.12
N ALA A 59 -0.92 4.66 7.54
CA ALA A 59 -1.33 4.38 8.91
C ALA A 59 -1.03 2.93 9.29
N LEU A 60 -1.36 1.97 8.41
CA LEU A 60 -1.07 0.57 8.61
C LEU A 60 0.44 0.31 8.75
N ALA A 61 1.26 0.88 7.86
CA ALA A 61 2.70 0.70 7.88
C ALA A 61 3.34 1.30 9.14
N HIS A 62 2.88 2.48 9.55
CA HIS A 62 3.33 3.13 10.79
C HIS A 62 2.99 2.28 12.03
N LEU A 63 1.76 1.76 12.12
CA LEU A 63 1.35 0.87 13.22
C LEU A 63 2.14 -0.44 13.27
N ARG A 64 2.59 -0.93 12.11
CA ARG A 64 3.36 -2.17 11.97
C ARG A 64 4.87 -1.95 12.06
N ASN A 65 5.32 -0.69 12.05
CA ASN A 65 6.72 -0.29 11.96
C ASN A 65 7.45 -0.98 10.78
N VAL A 66 6.84 -0.95 9.61
CA VAL A 66 7.36 -1.53 8.36
C VAL A 66 7.43 -0.46 7.27
N PRO A 67 8.33 -0.58 6.28
CA PRO A 67 8.41 0.36 5.16
C PRO A 67 7.10 0.40 4.34
N VAL A 68 6.81 1.57 3.79
CA VAL A 68 5.64 1.81 2.93
C VAL A 68 6.03 2.34 1.55
N ALA A 69 5.40 1.79 0.53
CA ALA A 69 5.43 2.30 -0.84
C ALA A 69 4.02 2.69 -1.27
N LEU A 70 3.90 3.80 -2.00
CA LEU A 70 2.63 4.40 -2.38
C LEU A 70 2.61 4.65 -3.89
N ALA A 71 1.60 4.11 -4.56
CA ALA A 71 1.37 4.25 -5.99
C ALA A 71 0.01 4.96 -6.22
N PRO A 72 -0.01 6.29 -6.31
CA PRO A 72 -1.23 7.04 -6.57
C PRO A 72 -1.81 6.73 -7.95
N THR A 73 -3.11 6.43 -8.04
CA THR A 73 -3.82 6.22 -9.33
C THR A 73 -4.43 7.50 -9.89
N ILE A 74 -4.46 8.57 -9.09
CA ILE A 74 -4.92 9.91 -9.48
C ILE A 74 -3.76 10.87 -9.25
N PRO A 75 -3.45 11.77 -10.20
CA PRO A 75 -2.47 12.82 -9.98
C PRO A 75 -2.96 13.75 -8.85
N SER A 76 -2.28 13.70 -7.70
CA SER A 76 -2.54 14.63 -6.58
C SER A 76 -1.56 15.80 -6.65
N PRO A 77 -1.99 17.06 -6.41
CA PRO A 77 -1.16 18.25 -6.66
C PRO A 77 -0.04 18.52 -5.65
N ALA A 78 0.29 17.62 -4.73
CA ALA A 78 1.21 17.93 -3.63
C ALA A 78 2.35 16.90 -3.47
N ALA A 79 3.47 17.16 -4.16
CA ALA A 79 4.82 16.91 -3.69
C ALA A 79 5.80 17.69 -4.59
N PRO A 80 6.65 18.59 -4.06
CA PRO A 80 7.73 19.18 -4.83
C PRO A 80 8.82 18.11 -5.01
N GLY A 81 8.70 17.34 -6.07
CA GLY A 81 9.62 16.25 -6.36
C GLY A 81 9.09 15.40 -7.51
N ARG A 82 9.61 15.67 -8.71
CA ARG A 82 9.51 14.89 -9.95
C ARG A 82 8.87 13.49 -9.78
N ALA A 83 7.70 13.25 -10.38
CA ALA A 83 7.53 12.26 -11.46
C ALA A 83 6.05 11.96 -11.74
N ARG A 84 5.69 12.08 -13.02
CA ARG A 84 4.60 11.32 -13.64
C ARG A 84 4.77 9.84 -13.28
N GLY A 85 3.82 9.25 -12.55
CA GLY A 85 3.77 7.80 -12.30
C GLY A 85 4.87 7.22 -11.40
N GLY A 86 5.44 8.01 -10.48
CA GLY A 86 6.43 7.52 -9.52
C GLY A 86 5.79 6.84 -8.30
N ILE A 87 6.36 5.72 -7.86
CA ILE A 87 6.12 5.19 -6.51
C ILE A 87 6.77 6.16 -5.50
N ALA A 88 6.00 6.64 -4.53
CA ALA A 88 6.55 7.38 -3.40
C ALA A 88 6.90 6.37 -2.31
N SER A 89 8.17 6.32 -1.89
CA SER A 89 8.59 5.56 -0.71
C SER A 89 8.87 6.57 0.39
N GLU A 90 8.17 6.44 1.51
CA GLU A 90 8.47 7.18 2.74
C GLU A 90 9.15 6.19 3.69
N ALA A 91 10.34 6.58 4.16
CA ALA A 91 11.19 5.83 5.08
C ALA A 91 10.92 6.22 6.53
#